data_AF-A0A1Z8RFM7-F1
#
_entry.id   AF-A0A1Z8RFM7-F1
#
_cell.length_a   1.000
_cell.length_b   1.000
_cell.length_c   1.000
_cell.angle_alpha   90.00
_cell.angle_beta   90.00
_cell.angle_gamma   90.00
#
_symmetry.space_group_name_H-M   'P 1'
#
loop_
_entity.id
_entity.type
_entity.pdbx_description
1 polymer ?
#
loop_
_entity_poly.entity_id
_entity_poly.type
_entity_poly.pdbx_seq_one_letter_code
_entity_poly.pdbx_strand_id
1 'polypeptide(L)'
;MAEITICYCFNVTKADIEKRLAEGKSLDEIRADTGLGWGCGGCARMAEKLWGENGDPNDPSFYFNAVETDNSGTGVESDAD
;
A
#
# COMPACT_ATOMS: atom_id res chain seq x y z
N MET A 1 -8.15 2.82 16.96
CA MET A 1 -7.75 2.81 15.53
C MET A 1 -6.42 3.51 15.47
N ALA A 2 -5.34 2.80 15.13
CA ALA A 2 -4.03 3.44 14.95
C ALA A 2 -4.07 4.27 13.67
N GLU A 3 -3.72 5.55 13.76
CA GLU A 3 -3.59 6.41 12.60
C GLU A 3 -2.28 6.11 11.89
N ILE A 4 -2.37 5.58 10.67
CA ILE A 4 -1.20 5.13 9.92
C ILE A 4 -0.91 6.14 8.83
N THR A 5 0.26 6.75 8.89
CA THR A 5 0.75 7.66 7.86
C THR A 5 1.44 6.85 6.76
N ILE A 6 0.91 6.95 5.54
CA ILE A 6 1.40 6.24 4.35
C ILE A 6 2.43 7.09 3.62
N CYS A 7 2.20 8.41 3.53
CA CYS A 7 3.13 9.34 2.90
C CYS A 7 3.49 10.47 3.86
N TYR A 8 4.74 10.50 4.32
CA TYR A 8 5.24 11.59 5.15
C TYR A 8 5.49 12.90 4.39
N CYS A 9 5.71 12.84 3.07
CA CYS A 9 5.94 14.05 2.26
C CYS A 9 4.72 14.96 2.20
N PHE A 10 3.53 14.36 2.06
CA PHE A 10 2.25 15.07 1.92
C PHE A 10 1.29 14.77 3.08
N ASN A 11 1.78 14.13 4.14
CA ASN A 11 1.04 13.74 5.33
C ASN A 11 -0.26 12.96 5.02
N VAL A 12 -0.21 12.04 4.05
CA VAL A 12 -1.34 11.21 3.63
C VAL A 12 -1.46 10.00 4.53
N THR A 13 -2.66 9.76 5.06
CA THR A 13 -2.94 8.64 5.98
C THR A 13 -3.74 7.54 5.29
N LYS A 14 -3.70 6.33 5.87
CA LYS A 14 -4.52 5.19 5.42
C LYS A 14 -6.00 5.55 5.35
N ALA A 15 -6.51 6.18 6.41
CA ALA A 15 -7.92 6.58 6.49
C ALA A 15 -8.29 7.60 5.38
N ASP A 16 -7.37 8.49 5.01
CA ASP A 16 -7.57 9.49 3.96
C ASP A 16 -7.73 8.82 2.57
N ILE A 17 -6.96 7.76 2.32
CA ILE A 17 -7.01 6.96 1.10
C ILE A 17 -8.30 6.12 1.07
N GLU A 18 -8.59 5.38 2.14
CA GLU A 18 -9.79 4.53 2.23
C GLU A 18 -11.08 5.35 2.09
N LYS A 19 -11.13 6.56 2.66
CA LYS A 19 -12.25 7.47 2.50
C LYS A 19 -12.49 7.82 1.03
N ARG A 20 -11.43 8.17 0.29
CA ARG A 20 -11.53 8.53 -1.14
C ARG A 20 -11.88 7.33 -2.01
N LEU A 21 -11.37 6.14 -1.68
CA LEU A 21 -11.77 4.90 -2.36
C LEU A 21 -13.26 4.61 -2.13
N ALA A 22 -13.76 4.83 -0.91
CA ALA A 22 -15.19 4.68 -0.58
C ALA A 22 -16.06 5.74 -1.28
N GLU A 23 -15.51 6.91 -1.60
CA GLU A 23 -16.14 7.92 -2.46
C GLU A 23 -16.14 7.53 -3.95
N GLY A 24 -15.51 6.40 -4.32
CA GLY A 24 -15.45 5.90 -5.68
C GLY A 24 -14.28 6.42 -6.51
N LYS A 25 -13.29 7.08 -5.88
CA LYS A 25 -12.06 7.52 -6.57
C LYS A 25 -11.13 6.34 -6.79
N SER A 26 -10.43 6.34 -7.91
CA SER A 26 -9.34 5.41 -8.22
C SER A 26 -8.05 5.78 -7.47
N LEU A 27 -7.13 4.81 -7.32
CA LEU A 27 -5.83 5.07 -6.68
C LEU A 27 -5.03 6.16 -7.43
N ASP A 28 -5.12 6.21 -8.75
CA ASP A 28 -4.47 7.25 -9.56
C ASP A 28 -5.05 8.64 -9.30
N GLU A 29 -6.38 8.77 -9.18
CA GLU A 29 -7.01 10.04 -8.79
C GLU A 29 -6.59 10.46 -7.38
N ILE A 30 -6.51 9.50 -6.45
CA ILE A 30 -6.05 9.78 -5.08
C ILE A 30 -4.60 10.27 -5.10
N ARG A 31 -3.73 9.66 -5.92
CA ARG A 31 -2.34 10.09 -6.10
C ARG A 31 -2.25 11.49 -6.71
N ALA A 32 -3.09 11.81 -7.70
CA ALA A 32 -3.16 13.14 -8.30
C ALA A 32 -3.67 14.21 -7.30
N ASP A 33 -4.69 13.87 -6.50
CA ASP A 33 -5.30 14.78 -5.52
C ASP A 33 -4.39 15.04 -4.31
N THR A 34 -3.66 14.02 -3.85
CA THR A 34 -2.89 14.08 -2.59
C THR A 34 -1.38 14.26 -2.80
N GLY A 35 -0.89 14.02 -4.01
CA GLY A 35 0.55 13.95 -4.28
C GLY A 35 1.21 12.64 -3.79
N LEU A 36 0.43 11.64 -3.38
CA LEU A 36 0.98 10.36 -2.92
C LEU A 36 1.89 9.75 -4.01
N GLY A 37 3.16 9.54 -3.67
CA GLY A 37 4.18 9.03 -4.59
C GLY A 37 4.97 10.06 -5.39
N TRP A 38 4.64 11.36 -5.30
CA TRP A 38 5.31 12.42 -6.10
C TRP A 38 6.48 13.11 -5.38
N GLY A 39 6.60 12.93 -4.07
CA GLY A 39 7.67 13.54 -3.27
C GLY A 39 8.96 12.72 -3.34
N CYS A 40 9.19 11.88 -2.34
CA CYS A 40 10.35 10.96 -2.33
C CYS A 40 10.11 9.65 -3.11
N GLY A 41 8.89 9.40 -3.60
CA GLY A 41 8.53 8.17 -4.32
C GLY A 41 8.37 6.90 -3.47
N GLY A 42 8.86 6.86 -2.23
CA GLY A 42 8.86 5.62 -1.42
C GLY A 42 7.48 5.04 -1.11
N CYS A 43 6.46 5.88 -0.98
CA CYS A 43 5.08 5.47 -0.71
C CYS A 43 4.31 5.03 -1.96
N ALA A 44 4.81 5.28 -3.18
CA ALA A 44 4.11 4.92 -4.42
C ALA A 44 3.94 3.40 -4.52
N ARG A 45 5.06 2.67 -4.42
CA ARG A 45 5.09 1.20 -4.47
C ARG A 45 4.33 0.54 -3.32
N MET A 46 4.32 1.19 -2.15
CA MET A 46 3.53 0.75 -0.99
C MET A 46 2.03 0.87 -1.28
N ALA A 47 1.58 2.00 -1.82
CA ALA A 47 0.17 2.19 -2.14
C ALA A 47 -0.34 1.23 -3.22
N GLU A 48 0.48 0.91 -4.21
CA GLU A 48 0.18 -0.13 -5.20
C GLU A 48 0.01 -1.51 -4.58
N LYS A 49 0.85 -1.87 -3.61
CA LYS A 49 0.71 -3.15 -2.88
C LYS A 49 -0.56 -3.22 -2.03
N LEU A 50 -1.04 -2.09 -1.51
CA LEU A 50 -2.16 -2.07 -0.58
C LEU A 50 -3.52 -1.84 -1.25
N TRP A 51 -3.55 -1.08 -2.34
CA TRP A 51 -4.78 -0.67 -3.03
C TRP A 51 -4.76 -0.94 -4.54
N GLY A 52 -3.74 -1.66 -5.03
CA GLY A 52 -3.71 -2.14 -6.42
C GLY A 52 -4.69 -3.28 -6.68
N GLU A 53 -4.60 -3.87 -7.86
CA GLU A 53 -5.56 -4.87 -8.39
C GLU A 53 -5.79 -6.09 -7.47
N ASN A 54 -4.78 -6.46 -6.67
CA ASN A 54 -4.86 -7.52 -5.65
C ASN A 54 -4.31 -7.05 -4.29
N GLY A 55 -4.34 -5.74 -4.04
CA GLY A 55 -3.79 -5.17 -2.81
C GLY A 55 -4.73 -5.38 -1.62
N ASP A 56 -4.14 -5.70 -0.47
CA ASP A 56 -4.90 -5.83 0.78
C ASP A 56 -4.55 -4.66 1.71
N PRO A 57 -5.47 -3.70 1.94
CA PRO A 57 -5.19 -2.49 2.72
C PRO A 57 -4.91 -2.80 4.20
N ASN A 58 -5.18 -4.03 4.63
CA ASN A 58 -4.94 -4.52 5.99
C ASN A 58 -3.76 -5.50 6.07
N ASP A 59 -3.01 -5.73 4.97
CA ASP A 59 -1.83 -6.59 5.00
C ASP A 59 -0.84 -6.06 6.03
N PRO A 60 -0.50 -6.78 7.10
CA PRO A 60 0.42 -6.25 8.09
C PRO A 60 1.86 -6.08 7.54
N SER A 61 2.23 -6.72 6.42
CA SER A 61 3.60 -6.78 5.88
C SER A 61 4.31 -5.44 5.63
N PHE A 62 3.58 -4.32 5.58
CA PHE A 62 4.15 -2.99 5.43
C PHE A 62 4.47 -2.26 6.75
N TYR A 63 4.05 -2.79 7.89
CA TYR A 63 4.42 -2.28 9.21
C TYR A 63 5.70 -2.95 9.68
N PHE A 64 6.63 -2.15 10.18
CA PHE A 64 7.99 -2.54 10.62
C PHE A 64 8.04 -3.62 11.73
N ASN A 65 6.90 -4.16 12.17
CA ASN A 65 6.76 -5.19 13.21
C ASN A 65 5.69 -6.25 12.90
N ALA A 66 5.25 -6.37 11.66
CA ALA A 66 4.38 -7.48 11.29
C ALA A 66 5.17 -8.78 11.37
N VAL A 67 4.92 -9.56 12.43
CA VAL A 67 5.34 -10.95 12.50
C VAL A 67 4.88 -11.63 11.22
N GLU A 68 5.81 -12.29 10.53
CA GLU A 68 5.48 -13.17 9.41
C GLU A 68 4.54 -14.25 9.95
N THR A 69 3.23 -14.09 9.77
CA THR A 69 2.36 -15.26 9.68
C THR A 69 2.69 -15.89 8.33
N ASP A 70 3.65 -16.79 8.39
CA ASP A 70 3.93 -17.75 7.37
C ASP A 70 2.64 -18.47 6.95
N ASN A 71 2.58 -18.72 5.63
CA ASN A 71 2.03 -19.92 4.98
C ASN A 71 0.89 -19.66 3.99
N SER A 72 1.28 -19.33 2.75
CA SER A 72 0.62 -19.78 1.52
C SER A 72 1.62 -19.66 0.36
N GLY A 73 2.28 -20.77 0.04
CA GLY A 73 3.25 -20.85 -1.05
C GLY A 73 2.62 -20.79 -2.45
N THR A 74 3.31 -20.09 -3.34
CA THR A 74 3.56 -20.46 -4.75
C THR A 74 5.03 -20.09 -4.97
N GLY A 75 5.96 -20.98 -5.33
CA GLY A 75 5.85 -22.00 -6.36
C GLY A 75 6.26 -21.39 -7.70
N VAL A 76 7.52 -20.96 -7.84
CA VAL A 76 8.25 -20.97 -9.12
C VAL A 76 9.68 -21.42 -8.86
N GLU A 77 9.82 -22.74 -8.85
CA GLU A 77 10.99 -23.47 -9.30
C GLU A 77 11.59 -22.87 -10.58
N SER A 78 12.87 -22.51 -10.54
CA SER A 78 13.75 -22.32 -11.68
C SER A 78 15.17 -22.23 -11.14
N ASP A 79 15.95 -23.31 -11.27
CA ASP A 79 17.31 -23.27 -11.79
C ASP A 79 17.84 -24.72 -11.87
N ALA A 80 18.09 -25.13 -13.11
CA ALA A 80 18.62 -26.43 -13.50
C ALA A 80 20.15 -26.33 -13.63
N ASP A 81 20.88 -27.28 -13.05
CA ASP A 81 22.06 -27.96 -13.64
C ASP A 81 22.36 -29.26 -12.86
#